data_AF-A0A847AFY5-F1
#
_entry.id   AF-A0A847AFY5-F1
#
_cell.length_a   1.000
_cell.length_b   1.000
_cell.length_c   1.000
_cell.angle_alpha   90.00
_cell.angle_beta   90.00
_cell.angle_gamma   90.00
#
_symmetry.space_group_name_H-M   'P 1'
#
loop_
_entity.id
_entity.type
_entity.pdbx_description
1 polymer ?
#
loop_
_entity_poly.entity_id
_entity_poly.type
_entity_poly.pdbx_seq_one_letter_code
_entity_poly.pdbx_strand_id
1 'polypeptide(L)'
;MLQKMGSFLAALRKTKGLSQMELAELLNVSDKTVSRWERGKGSPDLTLIPLLADLFGVTSDEIIRGERIPAAPEKLEDLRKQEKITRKQTRRLLNLLESRFKNRSLLAAGTMLTGLLVSMICNFGFHRALLGFFLAIFFYLAGIFLGVFFFNTARAGSVDEAFDSKERHAFIRSVFTRTKRVIYLAIILLAATLPLTLAGDPYLGLVAGYWFPRALLAGGLALILLFIIDPFVTHLFIRRKLFLLDPGELQVYKSNYRIKKRLVLALCLVFLLTFAAQNFFNANWDASRLVTGSSFADFESFKAWMEQETTDQFLWKEKGRAGGFWLTNHEEDYDGEGNRDPEFEYLDPEGKPLTKEEALLEHLYDHDGRLVGSYVARNRDLALIKFGGEEIFPLRVYTHEDLARGDRVLDLINIGFILVYLAEATILLAVYYKKRPLLP
;
A
#
# COMPACT_ATOMS: atom_id res chain seq x y z
N MET A 1 32.45 -71.55 7.85
CA MET A 1 31.82 -70.38 7.19
C MET A 1 30.32 -70.62 6.99
N LEU A 2 29.91 -71.59 6.15
CA LEU A 2 28.48 -71.90 5.89
C LEU A 2 27.65 -72.21 7.15
N GLN A 3 28.22 -72.90 8.14
CA GLN A 3 27.52 -73.20 9.39
C GLN A 3 27.22 -71.97 10.23
N LYS A 4 28.14 -70.98 10.27
CA LYS A 4 27.93 -69.71 10.97
C LYS A 4 26.83 -68.88 10.29
N MET A 5 26.91 -68.75 8.97
CA MET A 5 25.87 -68.08 8.16
C MET A 5 24.50 -68.74 8.35
N GLY A 6 24.42 -70.07 8.32
CA GLY A 6 23.18 -70.81 8.56
C GLY A 6 22.58 -70.56 9.94
N SER A 7 23.39 -70.64 10.99
CA SER A 7 22.94 -70.35 12.35
C SER A 7 22.50 -68.89 12.55
N PHE A 8 23.16 -67.96 11.88
CA PHE A 8 22.83 -66.54 11.91
C PHE A 8 21.51 -66.25 11.19
N LEU A 9 21.31 -66.86 10.02
CA LEU A 9 20.05 -66.77 9.27
C LEU A 9 18.87 -67.33 10.08
N ALA A 10 19.07 -68.47 10.74
CA ALA A 10 18.07 -69.06 11.63
C ALA A 10 17.75 -68.15 12.83
N ALA A 11 18.75 -67.45 13.38
CA ALA A 11 18.55 -66.49 14.45
C ALA A 11 17.75 -65.27 13.97
N LEU A 12 18.10 -64.68 12.81
CA LEU A 12 17.38 -63.55 12.21
C LEU A 12 15.93 -63.89 11.85
N ARG A 13 15.69 -65.09 11.32
CA ARG A 13 14.33 -65.56 11.05
C ARG A 13 13.50 -65.65 12.35
N LYS A 14 14.08 -66.24 13.40
CA LYS A 14 13.41 -66.39 14.70
C LYS A 14 13.14 -65.05 15.39
N THR A 15 14.06 -64.08 15.30
CA THR A 15 13.84 -62.73 15.88
C THR A 15 12.73 -61.96 15.16
N LYS A 16 12.51 -62.23 13.88
CA LYS A 16 11.35 -61.71 13.12
C LYS A 16 10.06 -62.52 13.33
N GLY A 17 10.10 -63.61 14.10
CA GLY A 17 8.94 -64.46 14.35
C GLY A 17 8.48 -65.30 13.15
N LEU A 18 9.30 -65.43 12.11
CA LEU A 18 8.92 -66.11 10.87
C LEU A 18 9.15 -67.63 10.97
N SER A 19 8.28 -68.43 10.36
CA SER A 19 8.50 -69.86 10.12
C SER A 19 9.44 -70.08 8.91
N GLN A 20 10.02 -71.28 8.78
CA GLN A 20 10.86 -71.60 7.60
C GLN A 20 10.06 -71.55 6.30
N MET A 21 8.77 -71.88 6.34
CA MET A 21 7.84 -71.82 5.21
C MET A 21 7.56 -70.37 4.82
N GLU A 22 7.26 -69.51 5.80
CA GLU A 22 7.00 -68.07 5.55
C GLU A 22 8.23 -67.36 4.97
N LEU A 23 9.44 -67.67 5.45
CA LEU A 23 10.66 -67.13 4.87
C LEU A 23 10.87 -67.64 3.43
N ALA A 24 10.51 -68.90 3.17
CA ALA A 24 10.64 -69.49 1.84
C ALA A 24 9.68 -68.85 0.84
N GLU A 25 8.44 -68.58 1.25
CA GLU A 25 7.45 -67.85 0.45
C GLU A 25 7.91 -66.43 0.10
N LEU A 26 8.44 -65.69 1.09
CA LEU A 26 8.96 -64.33 0.88
C LEU A 26 10.12 -64.26 -0.11
N LEU A 27 10.91 -65.34 -0.22
CA LEU A 27 12.09 -65.43 -1.09
C LEU A 27 11.81 -66.23 -2.37
N ASN A 28 10.57 -66.71 -2.56
CA ASN A 28 10.17 -67.57 -3.67
C ASN A 28 11.07 -68.81 -3.85
N VAL A 29 11.37 -69.49 -2.74
CA VAL A 29 12.13 -70.75 -2.69
C VAL A 29 11.37 -71.83 -1.91
N SER A 30 11.86 -73.07 -1.89
CA SER A 30 11.25 -74.11 -1.05
C SER A 30 11.68 -73.98 0.43
N ASP A 31 10.81 -74.34 1.36
CA ASP A 31 11.09 -74.48 2.79
C ASP A 31 12.29 -75.41 3.07
N LYS A 32 12.44 -76.47 2.27
CA LYS A 32 13.60 -77.38 2.29
C LYS A 32 14.90 -76.65 1.93
N THR A 33 14.85 -75.68 1.03
CA THR A 33 15.99 -74.83 0.65
C THR A 33 16.42 -73.97 1.84
N VAL A 34 15.48 -73.31 2.51
CA VAL A 34 15.74 -72.50 3.72
C VAL A 34 16.31 -73.38 4.85
N SER A 35 15.71 -74.54 5.09
CA SER A 35 16.19 -75.53 6.08
C SER A 35 17.61 -76.04 5.77
N ARG A 36 17.98 -76.12 4.50
CA ARG A 36 19.34 -76.51 4.07
C ARG A 36 20.35 -75.41 4.36
N TRP A 37 20.00 -74.15 4.13
CA TRP A 37 20.83 -73.00 4.48
C TRP A 37 21.04 -72.88 5.98
N GLU A 38 19.98 -72.97 6.78
CA GLU A 38 20.04 -72.84 8.24
C GLU A 38 20.92 -73.92 8.91
N ARG A 39 20.99 -75.11 8.31
CA ARG A 39 21.86 -76.21 8.76
C ARG A 39 23.29 -76.14 8.20
N GLY A 40 23.62 -75.11 7.43
CA GLY A 40 24.94 -74.95 6.81
C GLY A 40 25.23 -75.97 5.70
N LYS A 41 24.22 -76.66 5.16
CA LYS A 41 24.34 -77.68 4.11
C LYS A 41 24.22 -77.10 2.69
N GLY A 42 24.30 -75.78 2.56
CA GLY A 42 24.25 -75.00 1.32
C GLY A 42 24.21 -73.50 1.63
N SER A 43 24.41 -72.66 0.62
CA SER A 43 24.28 -71.20 0.74
C SER A 43 23.10 -70.68 -0.07
N PRO A 44 22.49 -69.55 0.32
CA PRO A 44 21.66 -68.77 -0.58
C PRO A 44 22.44 -68.41 -1.84
N ASP A 45 21.75 -68.29 -2.97
CA ASP A 45 22.35 -67.74 -4.17
C ASP A 45 22.75 -66.27 -3.90
N LEU A 46 23.79 -65.81 -4.58
CA LEU A 46 24.31 -64.44 -4.44
C LEU A 46 23.21 -63.40 -4.70
N THR A 47 22.27 -63.72 -5.59
CA THR A 47 21.08 -62.91 -5.92
C THR A 47 20.11 -62.75 -4.75
N LEU A 48 20.05 -63.74 -3.84
CA LEU A 48 19.16 -63.73 -2.67
C LEU A 48 19.79 -63.06 -1.44
N ILE A 49 21.10 -62.88 -1.42
CA ILE A 49 21.79 -62.25 -0.28
C ILE A 49 21.34 -60.80 -0.03
N PRO A 50 21.23 -59.91 -1.04
CA PRO A 50 20.69 -58.56 -0.83
C PRO A 50 19.24 -58.57 -0.33
N LEU A 51 18.40 -59.47 -0.86
CA LEU A 51 17.00 -59.59 -0.45
C LEU A 51 16.87 -60.04 1.01
N LEU A 52 17.71 -60.98 1.43
CA LEU A 52 17.82 -61.41 2.82
C LEU A 52 18.33 -60.27 3.73
N ALA A 53 19.28 -59.47 3.25
CA ALA A 53 19.83 -58.33 3.98
C ALA A 53 18.74 -57.29 4.27
N ASP A 54 17.97 -56.92 3.26
CA ASP A 54 16.85 -55.99 3.36
C ASP A 54 15.73 -56.51 4.27
N LEU A 55 15.37 -57.79 4.13
CA LEU A 55 14.31 -58.43 4.94
C LEU A 55 14.65 -58.42 6.43
N PHE A 56 15.92 -58.66 6.78
CA PHE A 56 16.37 -58.79 8.16
C PHE A 56 16.97 -57.52 8.75
N GLY A 57 17.15 -56.44 7.97
CA GLY A 57 17.75 -55.18 8.43
C GLY A 57 19.20 -55.36 8.86
N VAL A 58 19.95 -56.14 8.08
CA VAL A 58 21.39 -56.40 8.21
C VAL A 58 22.06 -56.08 6.88
N THR A 59 23.39 -56.01 6.85
CA THR A 59 24.14 -55.87 5.60
C THR A 59 24.42 -57.24 4.97
N SER A 60 24.65 -57.28 3.66
CA SER A 60 25.07 -58.51 2.97
C SER A 60 26.36 -59.11 3.55
N ASP A 61 27.27 -58.27 4.05
CA ASP A 61 28.52 -58.71 4.70
C ASP A 61 28.24 -59.43 6.03
N GLU A 62 27.27 -58.94 6.83
CA GLU A 62 26.83 -59.62 8.06
C GLU A 62 26.25 -61.02 7.78
N ILE A 63 25.48 -61.17 6.69
CA ILE A 63 24.94 -62.47 6.27
C ILE A 63 26.07 -63.42 5.89
N ILE A 64 27.02 -62.99 5.05
CA ILE A 64 28.11 -63.83 4.56
C ILE A 64 29.04 -64.26 5.71
N ARG A 65 29.33 -63.36 6.65
CA ARG A 65 30.16 -63.64 7.85
C ARG A 65 29.42 -64.51 8.87
N GLY A 66 28.09 -64.43 8.92
CA GLY A 66 27.27 -65.17 9.87
C GLY A 66 27.34 -64.62 11.28
N GLU A 67 27.56 -63.32 11.43
CA GLU A 67 27.58 -62.61 12.71
C GLU A 67 27.23 -61.14 12.51
N ARG A 68 26.64 -60.52 13.54
CA ARG A 68 26.43 -59.07 13.57
C ARG A 68 27.79 -58.40 13.55
N ILE A 69 28.00 -57.51 12.58
CA ILE A 69 29.11 -56.57 12.64
C ILE A 69 28.58 -55.44 13.53
N PRO A 70 29.12 -55.23 14.74
CA PRO A 70 28.73 -54.06 15.52
C PRO A 70 28.99 -52.85 14.62
N ALA A 71 27.93 -52.10 14.29
CA ALA A 71 28.08 -50.82 13.63
C ALA A 71 28.99 -50.00 14.54
N ALA A 72 30.25 -49.82 14.16
CA ALA A 72 31.23 -49.16 14.99
C ALA A 72 30.63 -47.78 15.36
N PRO A 73 30.36 -47.49 16.64
CA PRO A 73 29.76 -46.22 17.04
C PRO A 73 30.58 -45.03 16.52
N GLU A 74 31.88 -45.25 16.33
CA GLU A 74 32.84 -44.34 15.70
C GLU A 74 32.43 -43.90 14.28
N LYS A 75 31.98 -44.81 13.40
CA LYS A 75 31.52 -44.45 12.03
C LYS A 75 30.24 -43.62 12.05
N LEU A 76 29.31 -43.90 12.97
CA LEU A 76 28.08 -43.12 13.08
C LEU A 76 28.35 -41.72 13.68
N GLU A 77 29.27 -41.63 14.64
CA GLU A 77 29.74 -40.34 15.16
C GLU A 77 30.46 -39.51 14.10
N ASP A 78 31.29 -40.13 13.27
CA ASP A 78 32.00 -39.44 12.20
C ASP A 78 31.06 -38.95 11.10
N LEU A 79 30.07 -39.76 10.71
CA LEU A 79 29.01 -39.31 9.80
C LEU A 79 28.22 -38.14 10.39
N ARG A 80 27.87 -38.19 11.68
CA ARG A 80 27.19 -37.07 12.37
C ARG A 80 28.06 -35.82 12.48
N LYS A 81 29.37 -35.98 12.70
CA LYS A 81 30.35 -34.87 12.72
C LYS A 81 30.48 -34.27 11.32
N GLN A 82 30.62 -35.08 10.28
CA GLN A 82 30.66 -34.64 8.89
C GLN A 82 29.38 -33.89 8.52
N GLU A 83 28.19 -34.43 8.85
CA GLU A 83 26.92 -33.78 8.58
C GLU A 83 26.80 -32.42 9.30
N LYS A 84 27.23 -32.33 10.57
CA LYS A 84 27.29 -31.06 11.32
C LYS A 84 28.24 -30.05 10.68
N ILE A 85 29.42 -30.49 10.23
CA ILE A 85 30.41 -29.62 9.56
C ILE A 85 29.83 -29.11 8.24
N THR A 86 29.26 -29.98 7.43
CA THR A 86 28.61 -29.64 6.16
C THR A 86 27.48 -28.65 6.39
N ARG A 87 26.55 -28.90 7.33
CA ARG A 87 25.48 -27.94 7.69
C ARG A 87 26.05 -26.59 8.12
N LYS A 88 27.14 -26.56 8.90
CA LYS A 88 27.80 -25.31 9.31
C LYS A 88 28.42 -24.57 8.13
N GLN A 89 29.00 -25.27 7.16
CA GLN A 89 29.55 -24.70 5.93
C GLN A 89 28.44 -24.14 5.04
N THR A 90 27.36 -24.90 4.82
CA THR A 90 26.16 -24.48 4.09
C THR A 90 25.56 -23.21 4.68
N ARG A 91 25.39 -23.16 6.00
CA ARG A 91 24.86 -21.98 6.70
C ARG A 91 25.77 -20.75 6.56
N ARG A 92 27.09 -20.94 6.59
CA ARG A 92 28.04 -19.85 6.32
C ARG A 92 27.90 -19.32 4.89
N LEU A 93 27.77 -20.21 3.91
CA LEU A 93 27.57 -19.82 2.51
C LEU A 93 26.26 -19.03 2.33
N LEU A 94 25.16 -19.50 2.92
CA LEU A 94 23.87 -18.80 2.88
C LEU A 94 23.94 -17.41 3.52
N ASN A 95 24.61 -17.29 4.68
CA ASN A 95 24.82 -15.98 5.32
C ASN A 95 25.66 -15.03 4.45
N LEU A 96 26.67 -15.54 3.73
CA LEU A 96 27.46 -14.75 2.79
C LEU A 96 26.62 -14.29 1.60
N LEU A 97 25.81 -15.18 1.02
CA LEU A 97 24.89 -14.85 -0.07
C LEU A 97 23.84 -13.82 0.38
N GLU A 98 23.30 -13.98 1.58
CA GLU A 98 22.34 -13.05 2.16
C GLU A 98 22.98 -11.66 2.40
N SER A 99 24.19 -11.63 2.94
CA SER A 99 24.95 -10.38 3.15
C SER A 99 25.24 -9.67 1.83
N ARG A 100 25.70 -10.41 0.81
CA ARG A 100 25.90 -9.87 -0.54
C ARG A 100 24.61 -9.32 -1.13
N PHE A 101 23.50 -10.03 -0.95
CA PHE A 101 22.19 -9.59 -1.41
C PHE A 101 21.72 -8.34 -0.68
N LYS A 102 21.91 -8.27 0.65
CA LYS A 102 21.61 -7.08 1.46
C LYS A 102 22.35 -5.85 0.92
N ASN A 103 23.66 -5.97 0.69
CA ASN A 103 24.47 -4.86 0.17
C ASN A 103 24.02 -4.45 -1.25
N ARG A 104 23.75 -5.41 -2.14
CA ARG A 104 23.21 -5.12 -3.48
C ARG A 104 21.84 -4.45 -3.45
N SER A 105 20.95 -4.88 -2.55
CA SER A 105 19.64 -4.23 -2.36
C SER A 105 19.77 -2.80 -1.83
N LEU A 106 20.79 -2.54 -1.00
CA LEU A 106 21.10 -1.19 -0.52
C LEU A 106 21.62 -0.30 -1.65
N LEU A 107 22.44 -0.84 -2.56
CA LEU A 107 22.88 -0.11 -3.76
C LEU A 107 21.68 0.28 -4.64
N ALA A 108 20.74 -0.64 -4.88
CA ALA A 108 19.53 -0.35 -5.64
C ALA A 108 18.63 0.69 -4.96
N ALA A 109 18.54 0.69 -3.63
CA ALA A 109 17.86 1.76 -2.90
C ALA A 109 18.63 3.10 -2.99
N GLY A 110 19.96 3.05 -2.93
CA GLY A 110 20.84 4.21 -3.08
C GLY A 110 20.66 4.90 -4.44
N THR A 111 20.56 4.15 -5.53
CA THR A 111 20.28 4.75 -6.87
C THR A 111 18.92 5.43 -6.94
N MET A 112 17.93 5.00 -6.15
CA MET A 112 16.65 5.70 -6.07
C MET A 112 16.79 6.99 -5.26
N LEU A 113 17.52 6.97 -4.15
CA LEU A 113 17.78 8.18 -3.35
C LEU A 113 18.56 9.23 -4.15
N THR A 114 19.50 8.84 -5.02
CA THR A 114 20.14 9.78 -5.95
C THR A 114 19.13 10.40 -6.91
N GLY A 115 18.12 9.66 -7.36
CA GLY A 115 17.01 10.21 -8.15
C GLY A 115 16.21 11.29 -7.42
N LEU A 116 15.91 11.07 -6.13
CA LEU A 116 15.28 12.10 -5.29
C LEU A 116 16.19 13.33 -5.17
N LEU A 117 17.48 13.16 -4.91
CA LEU A 117 18.43 14.28 -4.83
C LEU A 117 18.51 15.06 -6.15
N VAL A 118 18.57 14.37 -7.30
CA VAL A 118 18.53 15.00 -8.63
C VAL A 118 17.25 15.82 -8.79
N SER A 119 16.10 15.28 -8.39
CA SER A 119 14.84 16.04 -8.44
C SER A 119 14.88 17.31 -7.58
N MET A 120 15.49 17.23 -6.39
CA MET A 120 15.64 18.38 -5.50
C MET A 120 16.60 19.43 -6.07
N ILE A 121 17.72 19.01 -6.66
CA ILE A 121 18.69 19.91 -7.29
C ILE A 121 18.05 20.61 -8.50
N CYS A 122 17.31 19.88 -9.34
CA CYS A 122 16.59 20.47 -10.45
C CYS A 122 15.49 21.44 -10.00
N ASN A 123 14.80 21.12 -8.92
CA ASN A 123 13.79 21.99 -8.34
C ASN A 123 14.42 23.26 -7.76
N PHE A 124 15.25 23.15 -6.72
CA PHE A 124 15.77 24.31 -5.98
C PHE A 124 16.93 25.03 -6.68
N GLY A 125 17.78 24.31 -7.42
CA GLY A 125 18.98 24.88 -8.03
C GLY A 125 18.78 25.43 -9.44
N PHE A 126 17.91 24.80 -10.24
CA PHE A 126 17.70 25.18 -11.65
C PHE A 126 16.30 25.71 -11.94
N HIS A 127 15.40 25.69 -10.97
CA HIS A 127 14.00 26.09 -11.15
C HIS A 127 13.29 25.31 -12.28
N ARG A 128 13.64 24.02 -12.44
CA ARG A 128 13.09 23.12 -13.46
C ARG A 128 12.52 21.85 -12.81
N ALA A 129 11.42 22.00 -12.06
CA ALA A 129 10.78 20.93 -11.31
C ALA A 129 10.37 19.73 -12.19
N LEU A 130 9.77 19.99 -13.36
CA LEU A 130 9.35 18.94 -14.32
C LEU A 130 10.54 18.11 -14.82
N LEU A 131 11.65 18.76 -15.17
CA LEU A 131 12.86 18.08 -15.60
C LEU A 131 13.43 17.19 -14.47
N GLY A 132 13.43 17.72 -13.24
CA GLY A 132 13.81 16.96 -12.05
C GLY A 132 12.96 15.71 -11.82
N PHE A 133 11.65 15.81 -12.02
CA PHE A 133 10.72 14.69 -11.91
C PHE A 133 11.00 13.59 -12.93
N PHE A 134 11.16 13.92 -14.21
CA PHE A 134 11.44 12.92 -15.25
C PHE A 134 12.82 12.26 -15.09
N LEU A 135 13.83 13.03 -14.67
CA LEU A 135 15.14 12.45 -14.33
C LEU A 135 15.03 11.50 -13.13
N ALA A 136 14.25 11.85 -12.10
CA ALA A 136 14.04 10.97 -10.95
C ALA A 136 13.40 9.63 -11.34
N ILE A 137 12.42 9.64 -12.26
CA ILE A 137 11.80 8.42 -12.77
C ILE A 137 12.85 7.48 -13.36
N PHE A 138 13.81 7.99 -14.13
CA PHE A 138 14.88 7.18 -14.70
C PHE A 138 15.67 6.44 -13.61
N PHE A 139 16.06 7.14 -12.55
CA PHE A 139 16.74 6.55 -11.40
C PHE A 139 15.88 5.55 -10.62
N TYR A 140 14.57 5.81 -10.48
CA TYR A 140 13.64 4.87 -9.84
C TYR A 140 13.50 3.59 -10.65
N LEU A 141 13.34 3.69 -11.97
CA LEU A 141 13.29 2.55 -12.87
C LEU A 141 14.60 1.76 -12.87
N ALA A 142 15.74 2.44 -12.88
CA ALA A 142 17.06 1.80 -12.77
C ALA A 142 17.21 1.03 -11.45
N GLY A 143 16.75 1.60 -10.33
CA GLY A 143 16.74 0.91 -9.03
C GLY A 143 15.83 -0.31 -9.01
N ILE A 144 14.63 -0.22 -9.60
CA ILE A 144 13.71 -1.37 -9.74
C ILE A 144 14.37 -2.46 -10.59
N PHE A 145 14.94 -2.08 -11.72
CA PHE A 145 15.63 -3.01 -12.63
C PHE A 145 16.78 -3.73 -11.92
N LEU A 146 17.64 -3.02 -11.20
CA LEU A 146 18.70 -3.60 -10.37
C LEU A 146 18.14 -4.56 -9.31
N GLY A 147 17.07 -4.16 -8.62
CA GLY A 147 16.41 -5.00 -7.61
C GLY A 147 15.88 -6.32 -8.19
N VAL A 148 15.25 -6.27 -9.37
CA VAL A 148 14.75 -7.46 -10.09
C VAL A 148 15.90 -8.31 -10.64
N PHE A 149 16.93 -7.69 -11.21
CA PHE A 149 18.13 -8.38 -11.69
C PHE A 149 18.84 -9.15 -10.57
N PHE A 150 19.04 -8.50 -9.42
CA PHE A 150 19.62 -9.16 -8.25
C PHE A 150 18.74 -10.28 -7.71
N PHE A 151 17.41 -10.11 -7.69
CA PHE A 151 16.47 -11.17 -7.32
C PHE A 151 16.62 -12.40 -8.21
N ASN A 152 16.61 -12.20 -9.54
CA ASN A 152 16.78 -13.27 -10.51
C ASN A 152 18.13 -13.98 -10.35
N THR A 153 19.21 -13.21 -10.10
CA THR A 153 20.56 -13.76 -9.88
C THR A 153 20.62 -14.59 -8.59
N ALA A 154 20.07 -14.08 -7.49
CA ALA A 154 20.03 -14.78 -6.20
C ALA A 154 19.20 -16.07 -6.27
N ARG A 155 18.10 -16.04 -7.03
CA ARG A 155 17.26 -17.21 -7.26
C ARG A 155 18.01 -18.27 -8.06
N ALA A 156 18.66 -17.90 -9.17
CA ALA A 156 19.42 -18.85 -10.00
C ALA A 156 20.50 -19.58 -9.18
N GLY A 157 21.20 -18.88 -8.30
CA GLY A 157 22.20 -19.48 -7.41
C GLY A 157 21.64 -20.30 -6.23
N SER A 158 20.32 -20.32 -6.01
CA SER A 158 19.66 -21.05 -4.90
C SER A 158 18.96 -22.34 -5.34
N VAL A 159 19.15 -22.76 -6.59
CA VAL A 159 18.54 -23.96 -7.18
C VAL A 159 19.32 -25.24 -6.83
N ASP A 160 20.52 -25.14 -6.27
CA ASP A 160 21.27 -26.33 -5.84
C ASP A 160 20.49 -27.16 -4.81
N GLU A 161 20.34 -28.45 -5.09
CA GLU A 161 19.67 -29.44 -4.22
C GLU A 161 20.44 -29.69 -2.90
N ALA A 162 21.61 -29.08 -2.73
CA ALA A 162 22.50 -29.25 -1.58
C ALA A 162 22.01 -28.56 -0.28
N PHE A 163 20.94 -27.76 -0.32
CA PHE A 163 20.44 -27.02 0.84
C PHE A 163 19.32 -27.77 1.58
N ASP A 164 19.42 -27.81 2.92
CA ASP A 164 18.29 -28.19 3.77
C ASP A 164 17.07 -27.31 3.45
N SER A 165 15.88 -27.93 3.38
CA SER A 165 14.68 -27.25 2.90
C SER A 165 14.42 -26.01 3.73
N LYS A 166 14.54 -26.08 5.06
CA LYS A 166 14.25 -24.96 5.96
C LYS A 166 15.18 -23.76 5.77
N GLU A 167 16.50 -23.98 5.64
CA GLU A 167 17.48 -22.90 5.45
C GLU A 167 17.30 -22.21 4.09
N ARG A 168 16.99 -22.99 3.05
CA ARG A 168 16.68 -22.47 1.71
C ARG A 168 15.41 -21.61 1.71
N HIS A 169 14.34 -22.04 2.39
CA HIS A 169 13.11 -21.26 2.51
C HIS A 169 13.36 -19.92 3.24
N ALA A 170 14.17 -19.93 4.31
CA ALA A 170 14.54 -18.71 5.04
C ALA A 170 15.32 -17.72 4.15
N PHE A 171 16.30 -18.21 3.38
CA PHE A 171 17.06 -17.39 2.44
C PHE A 171 16.15 -16.76 1.37
N ILE A 172 15.33 -17.58 0.68
CA ILE A 172 14.40 -17.11 -0.36
C ILE A 172 13.44 -16.06 0.21
N ARG A 173 12.97 -16.25 1.46
CA ARG A 173 12.11 -15.30 2.16
C ARG A 173 12.81 -13.95 2.38
N SER A 174 14.06 -13.95 2.83
CA SER A 174 14.85 -12.72 3.04
C SER A 174 15.05 -11.97 1.72
N VAL A 175 15.46 -12.68 0.66
CA VAL A 175 15.64 -12.13 -0.69
C VAL A 175 14.34 -11.48 -1.19
N PHE A 176 13.23 -12.22 -1.16
CA PHE A 176 11.92 -11.72 -1.61
C PHE A 176 11.47 -10.48 -0.84
N THR A 177 11.60 -10.51 0.50
CA THR A 177 11.18 -9.40 1.36
C THR A 177 11.97 -8.12 1.05
N ARG A 178 13.27 -8.25 0.79
CA ARG A 178 14.14 -7.12 0.43
C ARG A 178 13.85 -6.58 -0.97
N THR A 179 13.67 -7.43 -1.97
CA THR A 179 13.24 -7.00 -3.33
C THR A 179 11.93 -6.23 -3.27
N LYS A 180 10.96 -6.73 -2.50
CA LYS A 180 9.68 -6.05 -2.28
C LYS A 180 9.86 -4.67 -1.66
N ARG A 181 10.72 -4.54 -0.63
CA ARG A 181 11.05 -3.23 -0.01
C ARG A 181 11.66 -2.24 -1.01
N VAL A 182 12.52 -2.70 -1.92
CA VAL A 182 13.10 -1.84 -2.98
C VAL A 182 12.03 -1.33 -3.93
N ILE A 183 11.12 -2.20 -4.39
CA ILE A 183 10.00 -1.78 -5.25
C ILE A 183 9.07 -0.81 -4.53
N TYR A 184 8.76 -1.09 -3.26
CA TYR A 184 7.92 -0.22 -2.42
C TYR A 184 8.55 1.14 -2.20
N LEU A 185 9.86 1.19 -1.96
CA LEU A 185 10.61 2.44 -1.87
C LEU A 185 10.48 3.26 -3.17
N ALA A 186 10.60 2.64 -4.34
CA ALA A 186 10.43 3.34 -5.61
C ALA A 186 9.04 3.98 -5.76
N ILE A 187 7.98 3.26 -5.39
CA ILE A 187 6.59 3.75 -5.44
C ILE A 187 6.39 4.92 -4.47
N ILE A 188 6.94 4.82 -3.26
CA ILE A 188 6.86 5.89 -2.25
C ILE A 188 7.61 7.14 -2.73
N LEU A 189 8.82 6.97 -3.27
CA LEU A 189 9.62 8.08 -3.78
C LEU A 189 8.97 8.74 -4.99
N LEU A 190 8.40 7.96 -5.91
CA LEU A 190 7.62 8.48 -7.03
C LEU A 190 6.40 9.28 -6.56
N ALA A 191 5.67 8.78 -5.56
CA ALA A 191 4.55 9.50 -4.98
C ALA A 191 5.00 10.80 -4.31
N ALA A 192 6.14 10.80 -3.62
CA ALA A 192 6.70 11.99 -2.96
C ALA A 192 7.20 13.05 -3.96
N THR A 193 7.60 12.66 -5.18
CA THR A 193 7.98 13.61 -6.23
C THR A 193 6.81 14.09 -7.08
N LEU A 194 5.67 13.40 -7.08
CA LEU A 194 4.50 13.78 -7.87
C LEU A 194 4.00 15.22 -7.62
N PRO A 195 3.97 15.76 -6.38
CA PRO A 195 3.56 17.15 -6.14
C PRO A 195 4.40 18.20 -6.87
N LEU A 196 5.63 17.89 -7.27
CA LEU A 196 6.46 18.79 -8.09
C LEU A 196 5.83 19.08 -9.46
N THR A 197 4.99 18.18 -9.96
CA THR A 197 4.30 18.31 -11.25
C THR A 197 2.95 19.01 -11.15
N LEU A 198 2.35 19.03 -9.95
CA LEU A 198 0.99 19.53 -9.70
C LEU A 198 0.97 20.98 -9.23
N ALA A 199 2.13 21.59 -8.98
CA ALA A 199 2.24 23.03 -8.77
C ALA A 199 1.91 23.74 -10.09
N GLY A 200 0.66 24.19 -10.25
CA GLY A 200 0.19 24.89 -11.45
C GLY A 200 0.95 26.17 -11.77
N ASP A 201 1.71 26.69 -10.79
CA ASP A 201 2.71 27.74 -10.99
C ASP A 201 4.13 27.12 -10.89
N PRO A 202 5.00 27.33 -11.90
CA PRO A 202 6.40 26.90 -11.85
C PRO A 202 7.15 27.30 -10.59
N TYR A 203 6.74 28.40 -9.94
CA TYR A 203 7.38 28.94 -8.74
C TYR A 203 6.83 28.38 -7.43
N LEU A 204 5.57 27.88 -7.40
CA LEU A 204 5.00 27.26 -6.19
C LEU A 204 5.72 25.96 -5.81
N GLY A 205 6.19 25.19 -6.80
CA GLY A 205 6.99 23.99 -6.56
C GLY A 205 8.37 24.25 -5.91
N LEU A 206 8.85 25.50 -5.99
CA LEU A 206 10.17 25.92 -5.48
C LEU A 206 10.15 26.30 -4.00
N VAL A 207 8.98 26.56 -3.44
CA VAL A 207 8.84 26.91 -2.03
C VAL A 207 8.87 25.62 -1.21
N ALA A 208 9.89 25.47 -0.37
CA ALA A 208 10.02 24.29 0.49
C ALA A 208 8.77 24.06 1.37
N GLY A 209 8.11 25.14 1.82
CA GLY A 209 6.84 25.11 2.54
C GLY A 209 5.64 24.58 1.72
N TYR A 210 5.72 24.61 0.39
CA TYR A 210 4.68 24.07 -0.49
C TYR A 210 4.90 22.59 -0.81
N TRP A 211 6.13 22.20 -1.17
CA TRP A 211 6.44 20.84 -1.59
C TRP A 211 6.47 19.86 -0.42
N PHE A 212 7.16 20.19 0.67
CA PHE A 212 7.44 19.23 1.74
C PHE A 212 6.17 18.63 2.38
N PRO A 213 5.13 19.42 2.73
CA PRO A 213 3.90 18.86 3.28
C PRO A 213 3.17 17.94 2.29
N ARG A 214 3.12 18.33 1.00
CA ARG A 214 2.46 17.54 -0.05
C ARG A 214 3.21 16.24 -0.35
N ALA A 215 4.54 16.27 -0.35
CA ALA A 215 5.37 15.09 -0.54
C ALA A 215 5.17 14.07 0.60
N LEU A 216 5.07 14.55 1.84
CA LEU A 216 4.81 13.71 3.01
C LEU A 216 3.40 13.09 2.95
N LEU A 217 2.39 13.88 2.56
CA LEU A 217 1.03 13.39 2.34
C LEU A 217 0.98 12.33 1.24
N ALA A 218 1.54 12.61 0.06
CA ALA A 218 1.54 11.70 -1.08
C ALA A 218 2.31 10.40 -0.78
N GLY A 219 3.48 10.50 -0.13
CA GLY A 219 4.25 9.35 0.33
C GLY A 219 3.52 8.52 1.39
N GLY A 220 2.82 9.18 2.33
CA GLY A 220 1.96 8.54 3.33
C GLY A 220 0.80 7.78 2.70
N LEU A 221 0.11 8.37 1.72
CA LEU A 221 -0.94 7.71 0.95
C LEU A 221 -0.41 6.49 0.18
N ALA A 222 0.76 6.61 -0.43
CA ALA A 222 1.42 5.49 -1.10
C ALA A 222 1.72 4.33 -0.14
N LEU A 223 2.19 4.61 1.08
CA LEU A 223 2.40 3.59 2.11
C LEU A 223 1.11 2.84 2.47
N ILE A 224 0.00 3.57 2.64
CA ILE A 224 -1.31 2.98 2.93
C ILE A 224 -1.76 2.08 1.77
N LEU A 225 -1.66 2.56 0.53
CA LEU A 225 -2.00 1.77 -0.66
C LEU A 225 -1.13 0.52 -0.78
N LEU A 226 0.17 0.63 -0.54
CA LEU A 226 1.07 -0.51 -0.53
C LEU A 226 0.71 -1.53 0.55
N PHE A 227 0.31 -1.11 1.74
CA PHE A 227 -0.16 -2.01 2.79
C PHE A 227 -1.42 -2.78 2.37
N ILE A 228 -2.33 -2.12 1.64
CA ILE A 228 -3.56 -2.74 1.11
C ILE A 228 -3.24 -3.74 -0.02
N ILE A 229 -2.28 -3.42 -0.89
CA ILE A 229 -1.90 -4.21 -2.07
C ILE A 229 -0.95 -5.37 -1.73
N ASP A 230 -0.11 -5.24 -0.70
CA ASP A 230 0.91 -6.21 -0.29
C ASP A 230 0.41 -7.67 -0.16
N PRO A 231 -0.75 -7.95 0.47
CA PRO A 231 -1.28 -9.30 0.55
C PRO A 231 -1.57 -9.92 -0.83
N PHE A 232 -2.03 -9.11 -1.79
CA PHE A 232 -2.34 -9.55 -3.15
C PHE A 232 -1.08 -9.82 -3.95
N VAL A 233 -0.09 -8.94 -3.85
CA VAL A 233 1.23 -9.14 -4.46
C VAL A 233 1.83 -10.42 -3.92
N THR A 234 1.92 -10.57 -2.60
CA THR A 234 2.46 -11.78 -1.98
C THR A 234 1.72 -13.05 -2.43
N HIS A 235 0.39 -12.98 -2.57
CA HIS A 235 -0.40 -14.12 -3.03
C HIS A 235 -0.10 -14.50 -4.48
N LEU A 236 0.08 -13.52 -5.37
CA LEU A 236 0.45 -13.74 -6.76
C LEU A 236 1.80 -14.45 -6.87
N PHE A 237 2.80 -14.04 -6.08
CA PHE A 237 4.12 -14.66 -6.07
C PHE A 237 4.09 -16.10 -5.53
N ILE A 238 3.27 -16.38 -4.51
CA ILE A 238 3.04 -17.75 -4.02
C ILE A 238 2.38 -18.60 -5.10
N ARG A 239 1.35 -18.08 -5.78
CA ARG A 239 0.64 -18.80 -6.86
C ARG A 239 1.58 -19.14 -8.02
N ARG A 240 2.55 -18.27 -8.34
CA ARG A 240 3.57 -18.49 -9.37
C ARG A 240 4.78 -19.32 -8.89
N LYS A 241 4.74 -19.89 -7.68
CA LYS A 241 5.86 -20.65 -7.07
C LYS A 241 7.18 -19.84 -7.00
N LEU A 242 7.06 -18.52 -6.91
CA LEU A 242 8.21 -17.60 -6.77
C LEU A 242 8.55 -17.37 -5.29
N PHE A 243 7.59 -17.56 -4.39
CA PHE A 243 7.75 -17.49 -2.95
C PHE A 243 7.28 -18.81 -2.33
N LEU A 244 8.19 -19.51 -1.66
CA LEU A 244 7.92 -20.81 -1.06
C LEU A 244 7.67 -20.63 0.44
N LEU A 245 6.59 -21.23 0.94
CA LEU A 245 6.30 -21.37 2.36
C LEU A 245 6.22 -22.84 2.71
N ASP A 246 6.56 -23.16 3.95
CA ASP A 246 6.36 -24.51 4.47
C ASP A 246 4.85 -24.86 4.47
N PRO A 247 4.46 -26.14 4.35
CA PRO A 247 3.05 -26.53 4.25
C PRO A 247 2.16 -25.98 5.38
N GLY A 248 2.66 -25.96 6.61
CA GLY A 248 1.95 -25.39 7.77
C GLY A 248 1.78 -23.87 7.69
N GLU A 249 2.84 -23.15 7.30
CA GLU A 249 2.80 -21.70 7.13
C GLU A 249 1.89 -21.29 5.95
N LEU A 250 1.88 -22.08 4.88
CA LEU A 250 1.04 -21.86 3.70
C LEU A 250 -0.45 -21.91 4.05
N GLN A 251 -0.86 -22.83 4.95
CA GLN A 251 -2.24 -22.95 5.38
C GLN A 251 -2.69 -21.71 6.17
N VAL A 252 -1.88 -21.27 7.12
CA VAL A 252 -2.11 -20.05 7.92
C VAL A 252 -2.15 -18.83 7.00
N TYR A 253 -1.21 -18.73 6.07
CA TYR A 253 -1.17 -17.66 5.07
C TYR A 253 -2.44 -17.63 4.21
N LYS A 254 -2.89 -18.76 3.65
CA LYS A 254 -4.10 -18.84 2.83
C LYS A 254 -5.35 -18.40 3.61
N SER A 255 -5.44 -18.74 4.89
CA SER A 255 -6.52 -18.28 5.76
C SER A 255 -6.48 -16.77 5.95
N ASN A 256 -5.33 -16.23 6.35
CA ASN A 256 -5.10 -14.79 6.52
C ASN A 256 -5.37 -14.00 5.23
N TYR A 257 -4.91 -14.51 4.08
CA TYR A 257 -5.15 -13.88 2.77
C TYR A 257 -6.63 -13.80 2.43
N ARG A 258 -7.42 -14.86 2.67
CA ARG A 258 -8.87 -14.85 2.41
C ARG A 258 -9.58 -13.79 3.25
N ILE A 259 -9.19 -13.64 4.52
CA ILE A 259 -9.75 -12.62 5.43
C ILE A 259 -9.36 -11.23 4.94
N LYS A 260 -8.07 -10.98 4.70
CA LYS A 260 -7.58 -9.69 4.19
C LYS A 260 -8.25 -9.28 2.89
N LYS A 261 -8.37 -10.20 1.93
CA LYS A 261 -9.04 -9.94 0.65
C LYS A 261 -10.50 -9.50 0.84
N ARG A 262 -11.26 -10.22 1.67
CA ARG A 262 -12.67 -9.88 1.94
C ARG A 262 -12.79 -8.52 2.64
N LEU A 263 -11.92 -8.24 3.60
CA LEU A 263 -11.93 -6.96 4.33
C LEU A 263 -11.53 -5.78 3.45
N VAL A 264 -10.53 -5.94 2.58
CA VAL A 264 -10.15 -4.89 1.62
C VAL A 264 -11.29 -4.62 0.65
N LEU A 265 -11.95 -5.66 0.10
CA LEU A 265 -13.11 -5.47 -0.78
C LEU A 265 -14.28 -4.80 -0.05
N ALA A 266 -14.54 -5.18 1.20
CA ALA A 266 -15.54 -4.52 2.03
C ALA A 266 -15.19 -3.05 2.29
N LEU A 267 -13.93 -2.75 2.63
CA LEU A 267 -13.45 -1.38 2.84
C LEU A 267 -13.64 -0.53 1.57
N CYS A 268 -13.23 -1.05 0.41
CA CYS A 268 -13.41 -0.34 -0.86
C CYS A 268 -14.89 -0.07 -1.17
N LEU A 269 -15.78 -1.03 -0.89
CA LEU A 269 -17.21 -0.86 -1.11
C LEU A 269 -17.79 0.21 -0.17
N VAL A 270 -17.46 0.15 1.12
CA VAL A 270 -17.96 1.13 2.10
C VAL A 270 -17.41 2.52 1.78
N PHE A 271 -16.12 2.65 1.47
CA PHE A 271 -15.54 3.92 1.04
C PHE A 271 -16.21 4.49 -0.21
N LEU A 272 -16.56 3.64 -1.18
CA LEU A 272 -17.29 4.07 -2.37
C LEU A 272 -18.69 4.58 -2.02
N LEU A 273 -19.40 3.93 -1.10
CA LEU A 273 -20.72 4.36 -0.64
C LEU A 273 -20.64 5.69 0.13
N THR A 274 -19.67 5.82 1.03
CA THR A 274 -19.45 7.06 1.81
C THR A 274 -19.00 8.20 0.91
N PHE A 275 -18.18 7.92 -0.11
CA PHE A 275 -17.82 8.89 -1.14
C PHE A 275 -19.02 9.32 -1.98
N ALA A 276 -19.86 8.38 -2.41
CA ALA A 276 -21.09 8.70 -3.13
C ALA A 276 -22.03 9.57 -2.28
N ALA A 277 -22.18 9.25 -0.99
CA ALA A 277 -22.98 10.03 -0.05
C ALA A 277 -22.43 11.45 0.15
N GLN A 278 -21.11 11.60 0.31
CA GLN A 278 -20.47 12.91 0.44
C GLN A 278 -20.62 13.75 -0.83
N ASN A 279 -20.41 13.16 -2.01
CA ASN A 279 -20.60 13.87 -3.28
C ASN A 279 -22.06 14.25 -3.51
N PHE A 280 -22.99 13.35 -3.18
CA PHE A 280 -24.42 13.65 -3.23
C PHE A 280 -24.77 14.82 -2.30
N PHE A 281 -24.22 14.84 -1.08
CA PHE A 281 -24.41 15.95 -0.16
C PHE A 281 -23.88 17.27 -0.74
N ASN A 282 -22.61 17.29 -1.17
CA ASN A 282 -21.96 18.50 -1.70
C ASN A 282 -22.60 18.99 -3.02
N ALA A 283 -23.21 18.11 -3.81
CA ALA A 283 -23.94 18.49 -5.02
C ALA A 283 -25.32 19.12 -4.74
N ASN A 284 -25.94 18.78 -3.60
CA ASN A 284 -27.31 19.21 -3.28
C ASN A 284 -27.39 20.29 -2.18
N TRP A 285 -26.33 20.46 -1.38
CA TRP A 285 -26.27 21.45 -0.31
C TRP A 285 -25.09 22.41 -0.48
N ASP A 286 -25.40 23.62 -0.92
CA ASP A 286 -24.51 24.77 -0.95
C ASP A 286 -24.69 25.64 0.32
N ALA A 287 -23.75 26.55 0.58
CA ALA A 287 -23.74 27.42 1.76
C ALA A 287 -25.09 28.15 1.97
N SER A 288 -25.71 28.60 0.88
CA SER A 288 -26.98 29.33 0.92
C SER A 288 -28.19 28.47 1.32
N ARG A 289 -28.13 27.14 1.21
CA ARG A 289 -29.18 26.22 1.70
C ARG A 289 -29.01 25.84 3.17
N LEU A 290 -27.83 26.08 3.74
CA LEU A 290 -27.50 25.75 5.14
C LEU A 290 -27.77 26.91 6.11
N VAL A 291 -27.98 28.12 5.58
CA VAL A 291 -28.23 29.32 6.38
C VAL A 291 -29.57 29.94 6.00
N THR A 292 -30.26 30.52 6.98
CA THR A 292 -31.45 31.32 6.76
C THR A 292 -31.03 32.75 6.48
N GLY A 293 -31.03 33.14 5.20
CA GLY A 293 -30.84 34.54 4.81
C GLY A 293 -32.01 35.43 5.26
N SER A 294 -31.86 36.73 5.07
CA SER A 294 -32.92 37.71 5.37
C SER A 294 -34.00 37.67 4.31
N SER A 295 -35.27 37.64 4.71
CA SER A 295 -36.41 37.56 3.81
C SER A 295 -37.12 38.91 3.73
N PHE A 296 -37.30 39.41 2.51
CA PHE A 296 -38.02 40.65 2.22
C PHE A 296 -39.37 40.32 1.59
N ALA A 297 -40.45 40.89 2.11
CA ALA A 297 -41.81 40.61 1.65
C ALA A 297 -42.21 41.45 0.42
N ASP A 298 -41.52 42.56 0.18
CA ASP A 298 -41.84 43.54 -0.86
C ASP A 298 -40.56 44.30 -1.31
N PHE A 299 -40.68 44.98 -2.46
CA PHE A 299 -39.56 45.69 -3.08
C PHE A 299 -39.10 46.90 -2.27
N GLU A 300 -40.00 47.64 -1.62
CA GLU A 300 -39.64 48.83 -0.85
C GLU A 300 -38.80 48.45 0.37
N SER A 301 -39.14 47.36 1.06
CA SER A 301 -38.35 46.82 2.16
C SER A 301 -36.95 46.39 1.72
N PHE A 302 -36.83 45.76 0.54
CA PHE A 302 -35.53 45.37 -0.04
C PHE A 302 -34.70 46.61 -0.45
N LYS A 303 -35.33 47.56 -1.14
CA LYS A 303 -34.70 48.81 -1.57
C LYS A 303 -34.17 49.60 -0.38
N ALA A 304 -34.96 49.75 0.68
CA ALA A 304 -34.56 50.45 1.90
C ALA A 304 -33.35 49.78 2.60
N TRP A 305 -33.14 48.48 2.40
CA TRP A 305 -31.96 47.77 2.91
C TRP A 305 -30.74 47.94 2.00
N MET A 306 -30.92 47.93 0.67
CA MET A 306 -29.84 48.16 -0.31
C MET A 306 -29.30 49.59 -0.28
N GLU A 307 -30.14 50.57 0.06
CA GLU A 307 -29.77 51.99 0.11
C GLU A 307 -29.10 52.39 1.45
N GLN A 308 -28.96 51.47 2.41
CA GLN A 308 -28.18 51.70 3.62
C GLN A 308 -26.69 51.61 3.32
N GLU A 309 -25.91 52.59 3.77
CA GLU A 309 -24.45 52.51 3.71
C GLU A 309 -23.96 51.50 4.75
N THR A 310 -23.27 50.46 4.31
CA THR A 310 -22.60 49.51 5.18
C THR A 310 -21.12 49.86 5.29
N THR A 311 -20.51 49.58 6.45
CA THR A 311 -19.07 49.76 6.62
C THR A 311 -18.36 48.63 5.88
N ASP A 312 -17.42 48.97 5.00
CA ASP A 312 -16.74 48.08 4.05
C ASP A 312 -15.78 47.07 4.71
N GLN A 313 -16.17 46.47 5.83
CA GLN A 313 -15.31 45.62 6.66
C GLN A 313 -15.04 44.24 6.04
N PHE A 314 -15.87 43.77 5.10
CA PHE A 314 -15.80 42.40 4.60
C PHE A 314 -14.82 42.19 3.43
N LEU A 315 -14.55 43.22 2.61
CA LEU A 315 -13.58 43.13 1.51
C LEU A 315 -12.14 42.88 1.99
N TRP A 316 -11.84 43.19 3.27
CA TRP A 316 -10.48 43.13 3.82
C TRP A 316 -10.17 41.84 4.60
N LYS A 317 -11.16 40.98 4.89
CA LYS A 317 -10.99 39.89 5.88
C LYS A 317 -10.79 38.47 5.34
N GLU A 318 -11.14 38.18 4.09
CA GLU A 318 -10.93 36.85 3.49
C GLU A 318 -9.95 36.91 2.30
N LYS A 319 -8.65 37.02 2.60
CA LYS A 319 -7.62 36.49 1.70
C LYS A 319 -7.74 34.97 1.67
N GLY A 320 -8.64 34.46 0.83
CA GLY A 320 -8.68 33.04 0.48
C GLY A 320 -10.09 32.50 0.28
N ARG A 321 -10.44 32.31 -1.01
CA ARG A 321 -11.63 31.62 -1.54
C ARG A 321 -12.97 32.37 -1.38
N ALA A 322 -13.20 33.29 -2.31
CA ALA A 322 -14.52 33.49 -2.90
C ALA A 322 -14.43 33.25 -4.42
N GLY A 323 -15.18 32.26 -4.92
CA GLY A 323 -15.80 32.31 -6.25
C GLY A 323 -14.96 32.49 -7.52
N GLY A 324 -13.67 32.09 -7.57
CA GLY A 324 -12.98 31.91 -8.86
C GLY A 324 -12.75 33.16 -9.71
N PHE A 325 -12.97 34.37 -9.19
CA PHE A 325 -12.53 35.60 -9.82
C PHE A 325 -11.23 36.08 -9.17
N TRP A 326 -10.19 36.27 -9.98
CA TRP A 326 -9.01 37.00 -9.58
C TRP A 326 -9.36 38.48 -9.59
N LEU A 327 -9.61 39.08 -8.43
CA LEU A 327 -9.46 40.52 -8.30
C LEU A 327 -7.94 40.79 -8.36
N THR A 328 -7.47 41.31 -9.49
CA THR A 328 -6.13 41.86 -9.59
C THR A 328 -6.10 43.13 -8.75
N ASN A 329 -5.76 42.99 -7.48
CA ASN A 329 -5.34 44.14 -6.69
C ASN A 329 -4.03 44.63 -7.31
N HIS A 330 -4.05 45.79 -7.96
CA HIS A 330 -2.83 46.54 -8.15
C HIS A 330 -2.34 46.95 -6.75
N GLU A 331 -1.26 46.32 -6.31
CA GLU A 331 -0.64 46.48 -4.99
C GLU A 331 0.05 47.85 -4.80
N GLU A 332 -0.12 48.80 -5.73
CA GLU A 332 0.68 50.04 -5.77
C GLU A 332 0.00 51.29 -5.17
N ASP A 333 -1.29 51.26 -4.82
CA ASP A 333 -1.98 52.44 -4.26
C ASP A 333 -2.43 52.22 -2.80
N TYR A 334 -1.47 52.08 -1.88
CA TYR A 334 -1.75 52.17 -0.44
C TYR A 334 -0.78 53.13 0.25
N ASP A 335 -1.30 54.28 0.67
CA ASP A 335 -0.77 55.07 1.76
C ASP A 335 -1.06 54.35 3.09
N GLY A 336 -0.01 54.05 3.85
CA GLY A 336 0.00 53.15 5.01
C GLY A 336 -0.78 53.61 6.25
N GLU A 337 -1.80 54.44 6.10
CA GLU A 337 -2.73 54.83 7.15
C GLU A 337 -4.13 54.37 6.72
N GLY A 338 -4.59 53.24 7.25
CA GLY A 338 -5.88 52.60 6.92
C GLY A 338 -7.11 53.43 7.31
N ASN A 339 -7.22 54.63 6.75
CA ASN A 339 -8.28 55.59 7.00
C ASN A 339 -8.42 56.54 5.81
N ARG A 340 -8.86 56.00 4.67
CA ARG A 340 -9.64 56.67 3.63
C ARG A 340 -10.08 55.62 2.61
N ASP A 341 -11.38 55.57 2.33
CA ASP A 341 -11.87 55.02 1.07
C ASP A 341 -11.18 55.88 -0.01
N PRO A 342 -10.43 55.31 -0.98
CA PRO A 342 -10.01 56.10 -2.13
C PRO A 342 -11.27 56.75 -2.70
N GLU A 343 -11.26 58.07 -2.94
CA GLU A 343 -12.35 58.70 -3.68
C GLU A 343 -12.32 58.10 -5.10
N PHE A 344 -13.00 56.97 -5.29
CA PHE A 344 -13.12 56.33 -6.58
C PHE A 344 -13.91 57.27 -7.49
N GLU A 345 -13.26 57.81 -8.51
CA GLU A 345 -13.96 58.48 -9.61
C GLU A 345 -14.70 57.42 -10.42
N TYR A 346 -16.03 57.41 -10.33
CA TYR A 346 -16.85 56.55 -11.16
C TYR A 346 -16.88 57.14 -12.57
N LEU A 347 -16.54 56.34 -13.57
CA LEU A 347 -16.54 56.75 -14.99
C LEU A 347 -17.54 55.89 -15.78
N ASP A 348 -18.23 56.49 -16.75
CA ASP A 348 -19.05 55.76 -17.73
C ASP A 348 -18.15 54.96 -18.72
N PRO A 349 -18.72 54.06 -19.54
CA PRO A 349 -17.95 53.31 -20.55
C PRO A 349 -17.17 54.18 -21.55
N GLU A 350 -17.57 55.45 -21.70
CA GLU A 350 -16.93 56.47 -22.55
C GLU A 350 -15.91 57.34 -21.80
N GLY A 351 -15.68 57.12 -20.50
CA GLY A 351 -14.69 57.79 -19.66
C GLY A 351 -15.13 59.14 -19.06
N LYS A 352 -16.43 59.42 -18.94
CA LYS A 352 -16.97 60.63 -18.28
C LYS A 352 -17.29 60.38 -16.80
N PRO A 353 -17.11 61.39 -15.93
CA PRO A 353 -17.42 61.27 -14.50
C PRO A 353 -18.93 61.08 -14.26
N LEU A 354 -19.26 60.04 -13.49
CA LEU A 354 -20.59 59.73 -12.97
C LEU A 354 -20.69 60.17 -11.51
N THR A 355 -21.88 60.56 -11.07
CA THR A 355 -22.15 60.71 -9.64
C THR A 355 -22.18 59.35 -8.94
N LYS A 356 -21.82 59.29 -7.65
CA LYS A 356 -21.87 58.04 -6.85
C LYS A 356 -23.25 57.36 -6.90
N GLU A 357 -24.33 58.15 -6.98
CA GLU A 357 -25.69 57.61 -7.09
C GLU A 357 -26.00 57.01 -8.44
N GLU A 358 -25.57 57.66 -9.54
CA GLU A 358 -25.73 57.13 -10.90
C GLU A 358 -24.88 55.88 -11.13
N ALA A 359 -23.69 55.83 -10.55
CA ALA A 359 -22.77 54.70 -10.69
C ALA A 359 -23.21 53.45 -9.92
N LEU A 360 -23.95 53.62 -8.82
CA LEU A 360 -24.47 52.54 -7.99
C LEU A 360 -25.92 52.20 -8.30
N LEU A 361 -26.52 52.81 -9.32
CA LEU A 361 -27.90 52.54 -9.71
C LEU A 361 -28.01 51.13 -10.32
N GLU A 362 -28.74 50.26 -9.66
CA GLU A 362 -29.04 48.91 -10.12
C GLU A 362 -30.54 48.70 -10.33
N HIS A 363 -30.86 47.66 -11.10
CA HIS A 363 -32.22 47.31 -11.49
C HIS A 363 -32.54 45.87 -11.09
N LEU A 364 -33.66 45.69 -10.40
CA LEU A 364 -34.19 44.35 -10.10
C LEU A 364 -35.15 43.92 -11.20
N TYR A 365 -34.93 42.73 -11.75
CA TYR A 365 -35.78 42.13 -12.78
C TYR A 365 -36.47 40.87 -12.26
N ASP A 366 -37.65 40.57 -12.79
CA ASP A 366 -38.41 39.36 -12.51
C ASP A 366 -37.92 38.14 -13.31
N HIS A 367 -38.55 36.99 -13.10
CA HIS A 367 -38.25 35.74 -13.82
C HIS A 367 -38.47 35.83 -15.35
N ASP A 368 -39.33 36.74 -15.81
CA ASP A 368 -39.64 37.00 -17.21
C ASP A 368 -38.78 38.15 -17.80
N GLY A 369 -37.83 38.69 -17.02
CA GLY A 369 -36.98 39.81 -17.41
C GLY A 369 -37.66 41.18 -17.39
N ARG A 370 -38.83 41.31 -16.74
CA ARG A 370 -39.52 42.59 -16.55
C ARG A 370 -38.92 43.34 -15.37
N LEU A 371 -38.77 44.65 -15.54
CA LEU A 371 -38.25 45.52 -14.50
C LEU A 371 -39.22 45.60 -13.32
N VAL A 372 -38.77 45.21 -12.13
CA VAL A 372 -39.50 45.31 -10.86
C VAL A 372 -39.30 46.71 -10.25
N GLY A 373 -38.08 47.24 -10.32
CA GLY A 373 -37.74 48.55 -9.82
C GLY A 373 -36.24 48.82 -9.82
N SER A 374 -35.86 50.06 -9.51
CA SER A 374 -34.46 50.49 -9.43
C SER A 374 -34.12 50.89 -8.00
N TYR A 375 -32.89 50.60 -7.57
CA TYR A 375 -32.36 50.92 -6.24
C TYR A 375 -30.90 51.36 -6.34
N VAL A 376 -30.41 52.11 -5.36
CA VAL A 376 -28.98 52.47 -5.27
C VAL A 376 -28.26 51.43 -4.40
N ALA A 377 -27.31 50.69 -4.96
CA ALA A 377 -26.58 49.61 -4.31
C ALA A 377 -25.50 50.13 -3.34
N ARG A 378 -25.92 50.75 -2.23
CA ARG A 378 -25.01 51.28 -1.20
C ARG A 378 -24.55 50.20 -0.21
N ASN A 379 -25.36 49.18 -0.02
CA ASN A 379 -25.07 48.05 0.85
C ASN A 379 -24.16 47.05 0.13
N ARG A 380 -22.89 47.01 0.54
CA ARG A 380 -21.87 46.09 -0.02
C ARG A 380 -21.84 44.73 0.66
N ASP A 381 -22.69 44.48 1.65
CA ASP A 381 -22.74 43.17 2.32
C ASP A 381 -23.52 42.13 1.50
N LEU A 382 -24.29 42.55 0.48
CA LEU A 382 -25.06 41.69 -0.40
C LEU A 382 -24.14 40.73 -1.19
N ALA A 383 -24.33 39.42 -1.02
CA ALA A 383 -23.57 38.41 -1.76
C ALA A 383 -24.42 37.56 -2.72
N LEU A 384 -25.66 37.24 -2.35
CA LEU A 384 -26.55 36.42 -3.18
C LEU A 384 -28.01 36.76 -2.95
N ILE A 385 -28.77 36.85 -4.04
CA ILE A 385 -30.23 36.98 -4.04
C ILE A 385 -30.85 35.66 -4.52
N LYS A 386 -31.86 35.17 -3.80
CA LYS A 386 -32.71 34.04 -4.20
C LYS A 386 -34.17 34.47 -4.20
N PHE A 387 -34.79 34.40 -5.36
CA PHE A 387 -36.21 34.67 -5.54
C PHE A 387 -37.09 33.60 -4.87
N GLY A 388 -38.28 34.00 -4.44
CA GLY A 388 -39.37 33.07 -4.13
C GLY A 388 -39.74 32.27 -5.40
N GLY A 389 -40.33 31.08 -5.24
CA GLY A 389 -40.52 30.11 -6.34
C GLY A 389 -41.12 30.69 -7.64
N GLU A 390 -42.45 30.83 -7.71
CA GLU A 390 -43.12 31.43 -8.88
C GLU A 390 -43.29 32.95 -8.73
N GLU A 391 -43.30 33.45 -7.49
CA GLU A 391 -43.38 34.88 -7.16
C GLU A 391 -42.00 35.39 -6.71
N ILE A 392 -41.57 36.54 -7.23
CA ILE A 392 -40.28 37.19 -6.89
C ILE A 392 -40.13 37.36 -5.37
N PHE A 393 -41.22 37.76 -4.72
CA PHE A 393 -41.32 37.93 -3.28
C PHE A 393 -42.04 36.73 -2.65
N PRO A 394 -41.65 36.29 -1.44
CA PRO A 394 -40.59 36.86 -0.62
C PRO A 394 -39.19 36.60 -1.18
N LEU A 395 -38.39 37.66 -1.29
CA LEU A 395 -37.03 37.64 -1.79
C LEU A 395 -36.09 37.29 -0.63
N ARG A 396 -35.19 36.32 -0.81
CA ARG A 396 -34.14 36.02 0.17
C ARG A 396 -32.82 36.63 -0.24
N VAL A 397 -32.22 37.33 0.70
CA VAL A 397 -30.91 37.95 0.57
C VAL A 397 -29.94 37.28 1.53
N TYR A 398 -28.76 36.96 1.02
CA TYR A 398 -27.66 36.41 1.80
C TYR A 398 -26.51 37.40 1.80
N THR A 399 -26.03 37.73 2.99
CA THR A 399 -24.84 38.56 3.13
C THR A 399 -23.56 37.73 2.93
N HIS A 400 -22.43 38.39 2.70
CA HIS A 400 -21.12 37.73 2.71
C HIS A 400 -20.87 36.98 4.02
N GLU A 401 -21.32 37.52 5.16
CA GLU A 401 -21.20 36.84 6.45
C GLU A 401 -22.07 35.59 6.54
N ASP A 402 -23.30 35.64 6.01
CA ASP A 402 -24.21 34.49 5.99
C ASP A 402 -23.65 33.34 5.15
N LEU A 403 -23.10 33.64 3.97
CA LEU A 403 -22.48 32.64 3.12
C LEU A 403 -21.21 32.08 3.77
N ALA A 404 -20.36 32.92 4.36
CA ALA A 404 -19.17 32.47 5.09
C ALA A 404 -19.53 31.58 6.29
N ARG A 405 -20.64 31.85 6.99
CA ARG A 405 -21.19 30.94 8.02
C ARG A 405 -21.63 29.62 7.40
N GLY A 406 -22.29 29.64 6.26
CA GLY A 406 -22.72 28.44 5.53
C GLY A 406 -21.54 27.57 5.08
N ASP A 407 -20.47 28.18 4.56
CA ASP A 407 -19.24 27.49 4.18
C ASP A 407 -18.56 26.84 5.39
N ARG A 408 -18.51 27.52 6.55
CA ARG A 408 -18.00 26.91 7.80
C ARG A 408 -18.82 25.69 8.22
N VAL A 409 -20.13 25.72 8.07
CA VAL A 409 -20.99 24.56 8.35
C VAL A 409 -20.70 23.42 7.37
N LEU A 410 -20.55 23.72 6.07
CA LEU A 410 -20.20 22.74 5.05
C LEU A 410 -18.82 22.09 5.33
N ASP A 411 -17.84 22.87 5.77
CA ASP A 411 -16.52 22.39 6.17
C ASP A 411 -16.61 21.45 7.39
N LEU A 412 -17.41 21.79 8.41
CA LEU A 412 -17.65 20.91 9.56
C LEU A 412 -18.31 19.59 9.15
N ILE A 413 -19.25 19.62 8.21
CA ILE A 413 -19.88 18.40 7.68
C ILE A 413 -18.84 17.55 6.92
N ASN A 414 -18.00 18.17 6.09
CA ASN A 414 -16.91 17.48 5.41
C ASN A 414 -15.89 16.86 6.38
N ILE A 415 -15.57 17.54 7.49
CA ILE A 415 -14.77 16.97 8.59
C ILE A 415 -15.50 15.76 9.20
N GLY A 416 -16.82 15.83 9.37
CA GLY A 416 -17.65 14.70 9.78
C GLY A 416 -17.47 13.47 8.87
N PHE A 417 -17.50 13.65 7.55
CA PHE A 417 -17.23 12.56 6.60
C PHE A 417 -15.81 11.99 6.76
N ILE A 418 -14.79 12.81 7.00
CA ILE A 418 -13.42 12.34 7.29
C ILE A 418 -13.40 11.42 8.51
N LEU A 419 -14.10 11.79 9.59
CA LEU A 419 -14.22 10.96 10.78
C LEU A 419 -14.93 9.62 10.50
N VAL A 420 -15.94 9.63 9.62
CA VAL A 420 -16.62 8.40 9.18
C VAL A 420 -15.65 7.47 8.44
N TYR A 421 -14.86 7.95 7.48
CA TYR A 421 -13.85 7.12 6.81
C TYR A 421 -12.84 6.50 7.80
N LEU A 422 -12.41 7.27 8.79
CA LEU A 422 -11.50 6.78 9.85
C LEU A 422 -12.16 5.70 10.71
N ALA A 423 -13.43 5.88 11.07
CA ALA A 423 -14.20 4.90 11.83
C ALA A 423 -14.37 3.59 11.05
N GLU A 424 -14.75 3.65 9.77
CA GLU A 424 -14.89 2.49 8.89
C GLU A 424 -13.60 1.68 8.78
N ALA A 425 -12.46 2.37 8.55
CA ALA A 425 -11.15 1.75 8.51
C ALA A 425 -10.80 1.06 9.84
N THR A 426 -11.08 1.73 10.96
CA THR A 426 -10.79 1.22 12.32
C THR A 426 -11.63 -0.02 12.65
N ILE A 427 -12.92 -0.01 12.33
CA ILE A 427 -13.83 -1.14 12.53
C ILE A 427 -13.34 -2.36 11.74
N LEU A 428 -13.01 -2.19 10.46
CA LEU A 428 -12.54 -3.30 9.62
C LEU A 428 -11.16 -3.82 10.07
N LEU A 429 -10.29 -2.96 10.57
CA LEU A 429 -9.04 -3.35 11.19
C LEU A 429 -9.28 -4.18 12.48
N ALA A 430 -10.21 -3.76 13.34
CA ALA A 430 -10.59 -4.52 14.53
C ALA A 430 -11.16 -5.90 14.17
N VAL A 431 -11.99 -5.99 13.13
CA VAL A 431 -12.50 -7.28 12.61
C VAL A 431 -11.36 -8.17 12.10
N TYR A 432 -10.35 -7.61 11.43
CA TYR A 432 -9.15 -8.35 11.03
C TYR A 432 -8.43 -8.96 12.24
N TYR A 433 -8.12 -8.13 13.25
CA TYR A 433 -7.40 -8.59 14.44
C TYR A 433 -8.17 -9.63 15.24
N LYS A 434 -9.52 -9.55 15.27
CA LYS A 434 -10.38 -10.55 15.91
C LYS A 434 -10.43 -11.89 15.18
N LYS A 435 -10.39 -11.88 13.84
CA LYS A 435 -10.56 -13.08 13.01
C LYS A 435 -9.25 -13.73 12.54
N ARG A 436 -8.10 -13.07 12.71
CA ARG A 436 -6.81 -13.58 12.21
C ARG A 436 -6.43 -14.88 12.94
N PRO A 437 -6.15 -15.99 12.24
CA PRO A 437 -5.47 -17.14 12.84
C PRO A 437 -4.04 -16.75 13.23
N LEU A 438 -3.69 -17.02 14.49
CA LEU A 438 -2.32 -16.93 14.98
C LEU A 438 -1.53 -18.16 14.49
N LEU A 439 -0.24 -17.97 14.22
CA LEU A 439 0.67 -19.11 14.08
C LEU A 439 0.73 -19.82 15.45
N PRO A 440 0.68 -21.16 15.48
CA PRO A 440 0.89 -21.92 16.72
C PRO A 440 2.28 -21.70 17.30
#